data_AF-A0A8C1QEQ7-F1
#
_entry.id   AF-A0A8C1QEQ7-F1
#
_cell.length_a   1.000
_cell.length_b   1.000
_cell.length_c   1.000
_cell.angle_alpha   90.00
_cell.angle_beta   90.00
_cell.angle_gamma   90.00
#
_symmetry.space_group_name_H-M   'P 1'
#
loop_
_entity.id
_entity.type
_entity.pdbx_description
1 polymer ?
#
loop_
_entity_poly.entity_id
_entity_poly.type
_entity_poly.pdbx_seq_one_letter_code
_entity_poly.pdbx_strand_id
1 'polypeptide(L)'
;KKKNILLCNQNVHSFNDGDYKVFSELWAKTIPPEIRDFDPVAQKLEFYLQIHFTIYPLKSPVGSHDKGEFENRITHFKHYLETRGAALSQTTEFLPFYALPFVPNPTVHPSFQELFQDSWMPELRERLEKFLSVTLKASNTPRLLTLYNKQLSIQQMQLHLTEVERKSAICMRRFTKLQADHHNLIGITAELVDSLEATVRGKMISPEYLQGVCMRLFSGHMRQSAAQSVDFTRPGTVSHCLRRILTIYVPLLPSLDYEKLKKDLVNGSDRLKALLLQALRWRLTRSLHGEQRDTVLQAFISNDLLERYSSKQKTVLNLMKSKNEIVRQYMARLINAFASLCDGRMYLSQIPSLLRFLLDSLKTEEKESVTRENVLAAMQKLSLRRAQQSAMIRDGLIGWLVKELHDSDCLSDYTLEYAISLLMNLCLRTQGKKKCAEEAKHVLIVLTELLGHENHEIRYYVNGALYSILSMPEIREEAKQMSMEEILRCYTKEENSELNRQIEFIIKQLNSVDIPELEPESDDEEDDDDDDEEDVMEADLDKEEVLQPQPKELSGESLLTTEYLGVNITLQQWSQPWSWRHPNTAHFACLLSLMHQFQVLKSTFKVNLIYSPTGHTTYNFFFLH
;
A
#
# COMPACT_ATOMS: atom_id res chain seq x y z
N LYS A 1 -19.08 -21.14 36.71
CA LYS A 1 -20.23 -20.88 35.80
C LYS A 1 -21.47 -20.29 36.49
N LYS A 2 -22.19 -21.00 37.39
CA LYS A 2 -23.40 -20.46 38.07
C LYS A 2 -23.19 -19.14 38.84
N LYS A 3 -22.06 -18.98 39.54
CA LYS A 3 -21.70 -17.76 40.28
C LYS A 3 -21.49 -16.53 39.38
N ASN A 4 -20.89 -16.71 38.19
CA ASN A 4 -20.59 -15.60 37.27
C ASN A 4 -21.85 -15.11 36.55
N ILE A 5 -22.78 -16.01 36.24
CA ILE A 5 -24.09 -15.66 35.65
C ILE A 5 -24.91 -14.83 36.66
N LEU A 6 -24.92 -15.24 37.93
CA LEU A 6 -25.60 -14.48 38.99
C LEU A 6 -25.01 -13.06 39.15
N LEU A 7 -23.68 -12.94 39.12
CA LEU A 7 -22.99 -11.67 39.26
C LEU A 7 -23.22 -10.75 38.04
N CYS A 8 -23.27 -11.31 36.84
CA CYS A 8 -23.63 -10.59 35.62
C CYS A 8 -25.05 -10.02 35.71
N ASN A 9 -26.02 -10.86 36.11
CA ASN A 9 -27.41 -10.44 36.26
C ASN A 9 -27.58 -9.36 37.33
N GLN A 10 -26.81 -9.41 38.43
CA GLN A 10 -26.84 -8.39 39.47
C GLN A 10 -26.28 -7.04 39.00
N ASN A 11 -25.19 -7.02 38.23
CA ASN A 11 -24.64 -5.78 37.66
C ASN A 11 -25.59 -5.14 36.64
N VAL A 12 -26.26 -5.95 35.81
CA VAL A 12 -27.24 -5.46 34.83
C VAL A 12 -28.49 -4.92 35.54
N HIS A 13 -28.92 -5.55 36.63
CA HIS A 13 -30.06 -5.08 37.42
C HIS A 13 -29.78 -3.72 38.06
N SER A 14 -28.63 -3.53 38.73
CA SER A 14 -28.27 -2.24 39.33
C SER A 14 -28.01 -1.14 38.30
N PHE A 15 -27.56 -1.49 37.09
CA PHE A 15 -27.50 -0.57 35.96
C PHE A 15 -28.88 -0.07 35.52
N ASN A 16 -29.86 -0.97 35.41
CA ASN A 16 -31.23 -0.62 35.02
C ASN A 16 -31.95 0.21 36.09
N ASP A 17 -31.69 -0.05 37.37
CA ASP A 17 -32.31 0.68 38.48
C ASP A 17 -31.63 2.05 38.76
N GLY A 18 -30.45 2.29 38.19
CA GLY A 18 -29.67 3.51 38.42
C GLY A 18 -29.02 3.59 39.81
N ASP A 19 -28.87 2.46 40.50
CA ASP A 19 -28.23 2.37 41.82
C ASP A 19 -26.70 2.31 41.67
N TYR A 20 -26.08 3.49 41.66
CA TYR A 20 -24.65 3.63 41.53
C TYR A 20 -23.85 2.97 42.66
N LYS A 21 -24.37 2.97 43.90
CA LYS A 21 -23.62 2.44 45.05
C LYS A 21 -23.49 0.93 44.93
N VAL A 22 -24.61 0.25 44.68
CA VAL A 22 -24.63 -1.20 44.48
C VAL A 22 -23.84 -1.58 43.22
N PHE A 23 -23.98 -0.81 42.14
CA PHE A 23 -23.22 -1.05 40.92
C PHE A 23 -21.70 -0.90 41.14
N SER A 24 -21.25 0.15 41.83
CA SER A 24 -19.82 0.40 42.06
C SER A 24 -19.17 -0.70 42.90
N GLU A 25 -19.85 -1.18 43.95
CA GLU A 25 -19.38 -2.32 44.75
C GLU A 25 -19.30 -3.62 43.94
N LEU A 26 -20.33 -3.88 43.12
CA LEU A 26 -20.36 -5.05 42.24
C LEU A 26 -19.28 -4.94 41.16
N TRP A 27 -19.12 -3.79 40.51
CA TRP A 27 -18.09 -3.52 39.51
C TRP A 27 -16.69 -3.77 40.07
N ALA A 28 -16.40 -3.20 41.25
CA ALA A 28 -15.11 -3.36 41.92
C ALA A 28 -14.81 -4.80 42.33
N LYS A 29 -15.84 -5.59 42.66
CA LYS A 29 -15.72 -7.00 43.06
C LYS A 29 -15.68 -7.96 41.86
N THR A 30 -16.32 -7.60 40.76
CA THR A 30 -16.53 -8.45 39.58
C THR A 30 -15.37 -8.35 38.60
N ILE A 31 -14.82 -7.15 38.43
CA ILE A 31 -13.75 -6.88 37.47
C ILE A 31 -12.39 -6.91 38.18
N PRO A 32 -11.44 -7.75 37.75
CA PRO A 32 -10.08 -7.74 38.30
C PRO A 32 -9.44 -6.35 38.17
N PRO A 33 -8.67 -5.89 39.17
CA PRO A 33 -8.05 -4.56 39.14
C PRO A 33 -7.12 -4.39 37.93
N GLU A 34 -6.47 -5.45 37.44
CA GLU A 34 -5.61 -5.39 36.27
C GLU A 34 -6.37 -5.05 34.98
N ILE A 35 -7.62 -5.48 34.87
CA ILE A 35 -8.48 -5.17 33.73
C ILE A 35 -9.11 -3.80 33.97
N ARG A 36 -9.70 -3.61 35.16
CA ARG A 36 -10.41 -2.37 35.50
C ARG A 36 -9.52 -1.11 35.38
N ASP A 37 -8.25 -1.21 35.78
CA ASP A 37 -7.38 -0.05 35.91
C ASP A 37 -6.44 0.16 34.71
N PHE A 38 -6.22 -0.86 33.86
CA PHE A 38 -5.28 -0.78 32.72
C PHE A 38 -5.85 -1.16 31.35
N ASP A 39 -7.02 -1.80 31.28
CA ASP A 39 -7.65 -2.13 29.99
C ASP A 39 -8.39 -0.89 29.43
N PRO A 40 -8.01 -0.38 28.24
CA PRO A 40 -8.66 0.78 27.64
C PRO A 40 -10.16 0.56 27.41
N VAL A 41 -10.58 -0.66 27.08
CA VAL A 41 -12.01 -0.98 26.86
C VAL A 41 -12.80 -0.86 28.16
N ALA A 42 -12.25 -1.38 29.26
CA ALA A 42 -12.85 -1.25 30.59
C ALA A 42 -12.92 0.22 31.06
N GLN A 43 -11.86 1.01 30.84
CA GLN A 43 -11.82 2.42 31.22
C GLN A 43 -12.84 3.26 30.43
N LYS A 44 -12.94 3.05 29.12
CA LYS A 44 -13.94 3.71 28.27
C LYS A 44 -15.37 3.37 28.71
N LEU A 45 -15.64 2.08 28.95
CA LEU A 45 -16.95 1.63 29.41
C LEU A 45 -17.29 2.21 30.79
N GLU A 46 -16.34 2.21 31.73
CA GLU A 46 -16.52 2.82 33.05
C GLU A 46 -16.87 4.30 32.93
N PHE A 47 -16.22 5.04 32.03
CA PHE A 47 -16.53 6.46 31.80
C PHE A 47 -17.99 6.67 31.34
N TYR A 48 -18.46 5.88 30.37
CA TYR A 48 -19.86 5.94 29.93
C TYR A 48 -20.86 5.52 31.02
N LEU A 49 -20.51 4.53 31.85
CA LEU A 49 -21.32 4.13 33.00
C LEU A 49 -21.40 5.24 34.05
N GLN A 50 -20.31 5.96 34.30
CA GLN A 50 -20.30 7.12 35.19
C GLN A 50 -21.22 8.23 34.67
N ILE A 51 -21.22 8.48 33.35
CA ILE A 51 -22.18 9.40 32.72
C ILE A 51 -23.62 8.92 32.94
N HIS A 52 -23.91 7.63 32.73
CA HIS A 52 -25.23 7.03 32.98
C HIS A 52 -25.74 7.29 34.36
N PHE A 53 -24.98 6.91 35.37
CA PHE A 53 -25.41 7.12 36.75
C PHE A 53 -25.54 8.60 37.10
N THR A 54 -24.78 9.48 36.44
CA THR A 54 -24.88 10.93 36.64
C THR A 54 -26.17 11.50 36.06
N ILE A 55 -26.54 11.13 34.83
CA ILE A 55 -27.71 11.69 34.14
C ILE A 55 -29.00 10.88 34.40
N TYR A 56 -28.92 9.74 35.08
CA TYR A 56 -30.05 8.87 35.37
C TYR A 56 -31.27 9.60 35.99
N PRO A 57 -31.11 10.52 36.99
CA PRO A 57 -32.24 11.28 37.53
C PRO A 57 -32.88 12.24 36.52
N LEU A 58 -32.16 12.62 35.46
CA LEU A 58 -32.68 13.49 34.39
C LEU A 58 -33.46 12.72 33.32
N LYS A 59 -33.36 11.38 33.31
CA LYS A 59 -34.01 10.49 32.33
C LYS A 59 -35.25 9.78 32.87
N SER A 60 -35.33 9.55 34.17
CA SER A 60 -36.43 8.76 34.76
C SER A 60 -37.73 9.58 34.87
N PRO A 61 -38.85 9.10 34.33
CA PRO A 61 -40.15 9.79 34.44
C PRO A 61 -40.82 9.65 35.82
N VAL A 62 -40.28 8.80 36.71
CA VAL A 62 -40.93 8.40 37.99
C VAL A 62 -40.40 9.18 39.21
N GLY A 63 -39.29 9.90 39.09
CA GLY A 63 -38.78 10.79 40.12
C GLY A 63 -38.85 12.23 39.62
N SER A 64 -39.66 13.08 40.27
CA SER A 64 -39.60 14.53 40.05
C SER A 64 -38.14 14.98 40.04
N HIS A 65 -37.75 15.87 39.12
CA HIS A 65 -36.44 16.54 39.05
C HIS A 65 -35.83 16.79 40.43
N ASP A 66 -35.17 15.78 40.99
CA ASP A 66 -34.56 15.89 42.30
C ASP A 66 -33.20 16.51 42.04
N LYS A 67 -33.23 17.84 41.89
CA LYS A 67 -32.04 18.64 41.62
C LYS A 67 -30.96 18.32 42.64
N GLY A 68 -31.32 18.03 43.90
CA GLY A 68 -30.38 17.60 44.93
C GLY A 68 -29.72 16.25 44.64
N GLU A 69 -30.44 15.29 44.08
CA GLU A 69 -29.85 13.99 43.71
C GLU A 69 -28.91 14.12 42.50
N PHE A 70 -29.29 14.91 41.49
CA PHE A 70 -28.42 15.23 40.36
C PHE A 70 -27.18 16.01 40.79
N GLU A 71 -27.31 17.03 41.65
CA GLU A 71 -26.20 17.82 42.20
C GLU A 71 -25.22 16.96 43.02
N ASN A 72 -25.73 15.97 43.75
CA ASN A 72 -24.88 15.00 44.42
C ASN A 72 -24.14 14.12 43.41
N ARG A 73 -24.83 13.53 42.43
CA ARG A 73 -24.23 12.64 41.43
C ARG A 73 -23.23 13.36 40.52
N ILE A 74 -23.49 14.60 40.12
CA ILE A 74 -22.56 15.42 39.33
C ILE A 74 -21.30 15.79 40.12
N THR A 75 -21.41 15.97 41.44
CA THR A 75 -20.24 16.17 42.32
C THR A 75 -19.37 14.90 42.37
N HIS A 76 -19.98 13.72 42.44
CA HIS A 76 -19.24 12.45 42.35
C HIS A 76 -18.57 12.28 40.98
N PHE A 77 -19.27 12.65 39.90
CA PHE A 77 -18.71 12.62 38.56
C PHE A 77 -17.53 13.58 38.40
N LYS A 78 -17.63 14.79 38.95
CA LYS A 78 -16.52 15.74 38.98
C LYS A 78 -15.28 15.16 39.68
N HIS A 79 -15.47 14.53 40.84
CA HIS A 79 -14.38 13.86 41.56
C HIS A 79 -13.79 12.70 40.73
N TYR A 80 -14.61 11.95 40.01
CA TYR A 80 -14.15 10.91 39.09
C TYR A 80 -13.30 11.49 37.95
N LEU A 81 -13.72 12.59 37.32
CA LEU A 81 -12.96 13.27 36.26
C LEU A 81 -11.60 13.78 36.73
N GLU A 82 -11.49 14.23 37.98
CA GLU A 82 -10.25 14.69 38.61
C GLU A 82 -9.33 13.54 39.05
N THR A 83 -9.83 12.31 39.13
CA THR A 83 -9.10 11.14 39.61
C THR A 83 -8.94 10.08 38.51
N ARG A 84 -9.74 9.01 38.53
CA ARG A 84 -9.61 7.87 37.61
C ARG A 84 -9.95 8.25 36.17
N GLY A 85 -10.83 9.23 35.97
CA GLY A 85 -11.19 9.77 34.66
C GLY A 85 -10.15 10.73 34.09
N ALA A 86 -9.15 11.19 34.83
CA ALA A 86 -8.26 12.28 34.36
C ALA A 86 -7.48 11.93 33.08
N ALA A 87 -7.03 10.68 32.95
CA ALA A 87 -6.27 10.20 31.80
C ALA A 87 -7.07 10.22 30.49
N LEU A 88 -8.40 10.13 30.56
CA LEU A 88 -9.27 10.11 29.38
C LEU A 88 -9.48 11.50 28.76
N SER A 89 -8.94 12.56 29.37
CA SER A 89 -8.98 13.93 28.84
C SER A 89 -8.20 14.09 27.53
N GLN A 90 -7.29 13.16 27.23
CA GLN A 90 -6.55 13.14 25.97
C GLN A 90 -7.32 12.47 24.83
N THR A 91 -8.49 11.88 25.12
CA THR A 91 -9.32 11.21 24.10
C THR A 91 -10.35 12.20 23.56
N THR A 92 -10.29 12.48 22.26
CA THR A 92 -11.17 13.45 21.59
C THR A 92 -12.65 13.16 21.77
N GLU A 93 -13.01 11.87 21.81
CA GLU A 93 -14.36 11.35 22.08
C GLU A 93 -14.95 11.83 23.43
N PHE A 94 -14.12 11.97 24.48
CA PHE A 94 -14.61 12.28 25.82
C PHE A 94 -14.51 13.74 26.22
N LEU A 95 -13.73 14.54 25.47
CA LEU A 95 -13.51 15.97 25.74
C LEU A 95 -14.81 16.74 26.03
N PRO A 96 -15.92 16.56 25.27
CA PRO A 96 -17.16 17.30 25.53
C PRO A 96 -17.75 17.03 26.93
N PHE A 97 -17.56 15.82 27.48
CA PHE A 97 -18.15 15.43 28.76
C PHE A 97 -17.41 15.98 29.99
N TYR A 98 -16.19 16.50 29.83
CA TYR A 98 -15.51 17.22 30.92
C TYR A 98 -16.18 18.56 31.24
N ALA A 99 -16.95 19.12 30.31
CA ALA A 99 -17.76 20.30 30.54
C ALA A 99 -19.06 19.98 31.30
N LEU A 100 -19.50 18.71 31.36
CA LEU A 100 -20.79 18.30 31.92
C LEU A 100 -21.04 18.81 33.35
N PRO A 101 -20.07 18.78 34.29
CA PRO A 101 -20.27 19.32 35.65
C PRO A 101 -20.48 20.84 35.72
N PHE A 102 -20.12 21.56 34.67
CA PHE A 102 -20.17 23.01 34.62
C PHE A 102 -21.37 23.52 33.80
N VAL A 103 -22.13 22.63 33.15
CA VAL A 103 -23.31 22.98 32.38
C VAL A 103 -24.54 23.01 33.30
N PRO A 104 -25.21 24.17 33.47
CA PRO A 104 -26.35 24.30 34.39
C PRO A 104 -27.55 23.43 34.03
N ASN A 105 -27.74 23.14 32.74
CA ASN A 105 -28.80 22.27 32.26
C ASN A 105 -28.32 21.39 31.08
N PRO A 106 -27.86 20.16 31.36
CA PRO A 106 -27.34 19.26 30.32
C PRO A 106 -28.38 18.78 29.30
N THR A 107 -29.68 18.78 29.63
CA THR A 107 -30.73 18.21 28.75
C THR A 107 -31.00 19.06 27.50
N VAL A 108 -30.65 20.34 27.54
CA VAL A 108 -30.87 21.29 26.44
C VAL A 108 -29.59 21.66 25.69
N HIS A 109 -28.44 21.15 26.13
CA HIS A 109 -27.15 21.52 25.57
C HIS A 109 -26.84 20.67 24.33
N PRO A 110 -26.53 21.27 23.16
CA PRO A 110 -26.33 20.54 21.90
C PRO A 110 -25.28 19.42 21.99
N SER A 111 -24.19 19.63 22.73
CA SER A 111 -23.12 18.65 22.90
C SER A 111 -23.50 17.38 23.67
N PHE A 112 -24.67 17.36 24.33
CA PHE A 112 -25.14 16.22 25.13
C PHE A 112 -26.44 15.61 24.59
N GLN A 113 -26.92 16.05 23.42
CA GLN A 113 -28.17 15.59 22.86
C GLN A 113 -28.22 14.06 22.70
N GLU A 114 -27.11 13.45 22.29
CA GLU A 114 -26.97 11.99 22.15
C GLU A 114 -27.18 11.25 23.48
N LEU A 115 -26.76 11.84 24.60
CA LEU A 115 -26.95 11.24 25.92
C LEU A 115 -28.43 11.08 26.26
N PHE A 116 -29.34 11.85 25.69
CA PHE A 116 -30.78 11.83 26.03
C PHE A 116 -31.63 11.16 24.95
N GLN A 117 -31.02 10.52 23.95
CA GLN A 117 -31.74 9.70 22.98
C GLN A 117 -32.25 8.39 23.59
N ASP A 118 -33.35 7.86 23.07
CA ASP A 118 -33.97 6.61 23.53
C ASP A 118 -33.07 5.37 23.29
N SER A 119 -32.18 5.44 22.30
CA SER A 119 -31.23 4.37 21.95
C SER A 119 -30.04 4.25 22.91
N TRP A 120 -29.69 5.33 23.61
CA TRP A 120 -28.44 5.42 24.38
C TRP A 120 -28.36 4.42 25.54
N MET A 121 -29.45 4.25 26.31
CA MET A 121 -29.46 3.30 27.44
C MET A 121 -29.39 1.83 26.98
N PRO A 122 -30.18 1.39 25.97
CA PRO A 122 -30.05 0.06 25.38
C PRO A 122 -28.64 -0.25 24.87
N GLU A 123 -28.01 0.67 24.14
CA GLU A 123 -26.67 0.47 23.58
C GLU A 123 -25.60 0.34 24.67
N LEU A 124 -25.66 1.21 25.70
CA LEU A 124 -24.72 1.13 26.83
C LEU A 124 -24.90 -0.18 27.63
N ARG A 125 -26.14 -0.63 27.76
CA ARG A 125 -26.45 -1.91 28.41
C ARG A 125 -25.86 -3.10 27.64
N GLU A 126 -26.03 -3.13 26.32
CA GLU A 126 -25.48 -4.19 25.48
C GLU A 126 -23.94 -4.25 25.58
N ARG A 127 -23.28 -3.07 25.56
CA ARG A 127 -21.83 -2.96 25.76
C ARG A 127 -21.41 -3.53 27.12
N LEU A 128 -22.14 -3.23 28.19
CA LEU A 128 -21.91 -3.77 29.53
C LEU A 128 -22.07 -5.30 29.58
N GLU A 129 -23.16 -5.83 29.02
CA GLU A 129 -23.44 -7.27 28.99
C GLU A 129 -22.37 -8.04 28.21
N LYS A 130 -21.97 -7.53 27.03
CA LYS A 130 -20.90 -8.11 26.21
C LYS A 130 -19.58 -8.12 26.98
N PHE A 131 -19.21 -7.01 27.61
CA PHE A 131 -17.97 -6.89 28.39
C PHE A 131 -17.93 -7.87 29.57
N LEU A 132 -19.00 -7.96 30.36
CA LEU A 132 -19.10 -8.89 31.48
C LEU A 132 -19.00 -10.35 31.03
N SER A 133 -19.59 -10.68 29.87
CA SER A 133 -19.56 -12.04 29.31
C SER A 133 -18.14 -12.51 28.96
N VAL A 134 -17.27 -11.61 28.49
CA VAL A 134 -15.89 -11.91 28.10
C VAL A 134 -15.00 -11.98 29.33
N THR A 135 -15.06 -10.94 30.18
CA THR A 135 -14.21 -10.81 31.37
C THR A 135 -14.45 -11.93 32.38
N LEU A 136 -15.70 -12.36 32.57
CA LEU A 136 -16.04 -13.43 33.51
C LEU A 136 -15.83 -14.85 32.95
N LYS A 137 -15.60 -15.01 31.64
CA LYS A 137 -15.16 -16.29 31.03
C LYS A 137 -13.64 -16.47 31.20
N ALA A 138 -12.86 -15.40 31.05
CA ALA A 138 -11.40 -15.40 31.17
C ALA A 138 -10.86 -15.67 32.59
N SER A 139 -11.67 -15.47 33.64
CA SER A 139 -11.27 -15.75 35.03
C SER A 139 -11.19 -17.24 35.41
N ASN A 140 -11.59 -18.16 34.51
CA ASN A 140 -11.50 -19.63 34.73
C ASN A 140 -10.14 -20.24 34.32
N THR A 141 -9.18 -19.45 33.85
CA THR A 141 -7.88 -19.95 33.38
C THR A 141 -6.90 -20.14 34.56
N PRO A 142 -6.17 -21.27 34.68
CA PRO A 142 -5.27 -21.52 35.80
C PRO A 142 -4.17 -20.47 35.91
N ARG A 143 -3.97 -19.91 37.11
CA ARG A 143 -3.01 -18.83 37.42
C ARG A 143 -1.59 -19.08 36.88
N LEU A 144 -1.13 -20.33 36.87
CA LEU A 144 0.20 -20.69 36.38
C LEU A 144 0.34 -20.48 34.86
N LEU A 145 -0.69 -20.85 34.09
CA LEU A 145 -0.72 -20.65 32.64
C LEU A 145 -0.82 -19.16 32.30
N THR A 146 -1.59 -18.39 33.08
CA THR A 146 -1.70 -16.93 32.94
C THR A 146 -0.37 -16.23 33.25
N LEU A 147 0.36 -16.67 34.28
CA LEU A 147 1.67 -16.11 34.63
C LEU A 147 2.73 -16.45 33.58
N TYR A 148 2.76 -17.69 33.09
CA TYR A 148 3.69 -18.11 32.05
C TYR A 148 3.46 -17.37 30.73
N ASN A 149 2.19 -17.27 30.29
CA ASN A 149 1.84 -16.51 29.09
C ASN A 149 2.11 -15.01 29.27
N LYS A 150 1.75 -14.41 30.41
CA LYS A 150 2.06 -13.00 30.68
C LYS A 150 3.57 -12.73 30.67
N GLN A 151 4.40 -13.60 31.25
CA GLN A 151 5.85 -13.40 31.25
C GLN A 151 6.43 -13.44 29.84
N LEU A 152 6.02 -14.41 29.02
CA LEU A 152 6.44 -14.52 27.62
C LEU A 152 5.93 -13.34 26.78
N SER A 153 4.65 -12.97 26.93
CA SER A 153 4.02 -11.87 26.20
C SER A 153 4.57 -10.51 26.62
N ILE A 154 4.91 -10.31 27.89
CA ILE A 154 5.52 -9.06 28.39
C ILE A 154 6.95 -8.94 27.86
N GLN A 155 7.74 -10.02 27.86
CA GLN A 155 9.08 -9.98 27.26
C GLN A 155 9.03 -9.72 25.75
N GLN A 156 8.10 -10.36 25.04
CA GLN A 156 7.91 -10.13 23.60
C GLN A 156 7.40 -8.72 23.31
N MET A 157 6.42 -8.21 24.08
CA MET A 157 5.94 -6.83 23.93
C MET A 157 6.99 -5.80 24.34
N GLN A 158 7.79 -6.02 25.37
CA GLN A 158 8.86 -5.10 25.76
C GLN A 158 9.94 -5.03 24.68
N LEU A 159 10.32 -6.16 24.08
CA LEU A 159 11.22 -6.18 22.94
C LEU A 159 10.62 -5.47 21.72
N HIS A 160 9.35 -5.71 21.43
CA HIS A 160 8.65 -5.07 20.31
C HIS A 160 8.45 -3.57 20.52
N LEU A 161 8.12 -3.14 21.74
CA LEU A 161 7.97 -1.74 22.13
C LEU A 161 9.32 -1.03 22.02
N THR A 162 10.38 -1.62 22.55
CA THR A 162 11.74 -1.04 22.47
C THR A 162 12.19 -0.92 21.00
N GLU A 163 11.86 -1.89 20.16
CA GLU A 163 12.17 -1.86 18.73
C GLU A 163 11.33 -0.82 17.97
N VAL A 164 10.04 -0.69 18.30
CA VAL A 164 9.14 0.34 17.73
C VAL A 164 9.55 1.74 18.19
N GLU A 165 9.90 1.94 19.46
CA GLU A 165 10.42 3.19 19.99
C GLU A 165 11.76 3.55 19.36
N ARG A 166 12.65 2.58 19.16
CA ARG A 166 13.92 2.78 18.44
C ARG A 166 13.66 3.20 16.99
N LYS A 167 12.74 2.54 16.28
CA LYS A 167 12.34 2.90 14.91
C LYS A 167 11.70 4.29 14.85
N SER A 168 10.80 4.59 15.78
CA SER A 168 10.13 5.88 15.91
C SER A 168 11.13 7.01 16.19
N ALA A 169 12.07 6.80 17.12
CA ALA A 169 13.14 7.77 17.42
C ALA A 169 14.06 8.01 16.22
N ILE A 170 14.38 6.98 15.43
CA ILE A 170 15.15 7.13 14.19
C ILE A 170 14.35 7.90 13.14
N CYS A 171 13.07 7.57 12.96
CA CYS A 171 12.18 8.25 12.03
C CYS A 171 12.01 9.73 12.41
N MET A 172 11.80 10.02 13.69
CA MET A 172 11.66 11.38 14.22
C MET A 172 12.96 12.18 14.02
N ARG A 173 14.14 11.62 14.29
CA ARG A 173 15.43 12.28 14.00
C ARG A 173 15.61 12.56 12.51
N ARG A 174 15.20 11.63 11.63
CA ARG A 174 15.23 11.83 10.17
C ARG A 174 14.27 12.92 9.74
N PHE A 175 13.06 12.94 10.31
CA PHE A 175 12.05 13.95 10.04
C PHE A 175 12.51 15.34 10.47
N THR A 176 13.05 15.49 11.69
CA THR A 176 13.60 16.77 12.17
C THR A 176 14.75 17.25 11.29
N LYS A 177 15.62 16.33 10.83
CA LYS A 177 16.68 16.65 9.89
C LYS A 177 16.12 17.10 8.54
N LEU A 178 15.16 16.36 7.99
CA LEU A 178 14.51 16.70 6.72
C LEU A 178 13.79 18.06 6.80
N GLN A 179 13.12 18.35 7.92
CA GLN A 179 12.49 19.63 8.17
C GLN A 179 13.50 20.78 8.21
N ALA A 180 14.65 20.57 8.87
CA ALA A 180 15.73 21.55 8.91
C ALA A 180 16.35 21.77 7.52
N ASP A 181 16.58 20.69 6.76
CA ASP A 181 17.10 20.73 5.39
C ASP A 181 16.11 21.44 4.45
N HIS A 182 14.81 21.20 4.60
CA HIS A 182 13.75 21.86 3.83
C HIS A 182 13.68 23.36 4.13
N HIS A 183 13.75 23.75 5.41
CA HIS A 183 13.78 25.16 5.80
C HIS A 183 15.04 25.87 5.29
N ASN A 184 16.20 25.20 5.32
CA ASN A 184 17.43 25.70 4.74
C ASN A 184 17.30 25.88 3.21
N LEU A 185 16.69 24.93 2.51
CA LEU A 185 16.47 25.01 1.07
C LEU A 185 15.52 26.14 0.68
N ILE A 186 14.47 26.39 1.47
CA ILE A 186 13.59 27.56 1.31
C ILE A 186 14.40 28.85 1.44
N GLY A 187 15.24 28.96 2.47
CA GLY A 187 16.10 30.14 2.69
C GLY A 187 17.06 30.38 1.52
N ILE A 188 17.71 29.32 1.04
CA ILE A 188 18.63 29.40 -0.10
C ILE A 188 17.89 29.75 -1.39
N THR A 189 16.69 29.20 -1.59
CA THR A 189 15.86 29.50 -2.77
C THR A 189 15.46 30.98 -2.79
N ALA A 190 15.06 31.54 -1.64
CA ALA A 190 14.75 32.96 -1.52
C ALA A 190 15.98 33.84 -1.87
N GLU A 191 17.14 33.51 -1.31
CA GLU A 191 18.38 34.26 -1.60
C GLU A 191 18.84 34.14 -3.07
N LEU A 192 18.62 32.99 -3.71
CA LEU A 192 18.91 32.79 -5.14
C LEU A 192 17.95 33.59 -6.02
N VAL A 193 16.68 33.69 -5.65
CA VAL A 193 15.68 34.53 -6.33
C VAL A 193 16.05 36.01 -6.21
N ASP A 194 16.43 36.48 -5.01
CA ASP A 194 16.89 37.86 -4.80
C ASP A 194 18.17 38.17 -5.60
N SER A 195 19.07 37.18 -5.71
CA SER A 195 20.30 37.29 -6.51
C SER A 195 20.03 37.33 -8.00
N LEU A 196 19.07 36.52 -8.49
CA LEU A 196 18.58 36.56 -9.86
C LEU A 196 17.96 37.93 -10.18
N GLU A 197 17.12 38.46 -9.28
CA GLU A 197 16.53 39.79 -9.43
C GLU A 197 17.61 40.89 -9.49
N ALA A 198 18.63 40.82 -8.63
CA ALA A 198 19.76 41.75 -8.63
C ALA A 198 20.58 41.67 -9.93
N THR A 199 20.71 40.47 -10.51
CA THR A 199 21.41 40.24 -11.78
C THR A 199 20.63 40.79 -12.97
N VAL A 200 19.31 40.61 -12.98
CA VAL A 200 18.41 41.23 -13.97
C VAL A 200 18.49 42.76 -13.90
N ARG A 201 18.77 43.33 -12.72
CA ARG A 201 19.04 44.77 -12.52
C ARG A 201 20.48 45.20 -12.84
N GLY A 202 21.31 44.32 -13.39
CA GLY A 202 22.65 44.64 -13.88
C GLY A 202 23.77 44.53 -12.84
N LYS A 203 23.52 43.96 -11.65
CA LYS A 203 24.57 43.69 -10.65
C LYS A 203 25.19 42.33 -10.94
N MET A 204 26.52 42.27 -11.07
CA MET A 204 27.22 40.98 -11.20
C MET A 204 27.22 40.23 -9.87
N ILE A 205 26.92 38.93 -9.93
CA ILE A 205 27.08 38.02 -8.78
C ILE A 205 28.57 37.68 -8.63
N SER A 206 29.10 37.82 -7.43
CA SER A 206 30.51 37.48 -7.17
C SER A 206 30.69 35.95 -7.02
N PRO A 207 31.83 35.39 -7.47
CA PRO A 207 32.15 33.97 -7.30
C PRO A 207 32.17 33.53 -5.83
N GLU A 208 32.60 34.41 -4.92
CA GLU A 208 32.67 34.17 -3.48
C GLU A 208 31.26 34.00 -2.86
N TYR A 209 30.28 34.72 -3.39
CA TYR A 209 28.88 34.61 -2.96
C TYR A 209 28.28 33.26 -3.40
N LEU A 210 28.50 32.84 -4.65
CA LEU A 210 28.06 31.52 -5.15
C LEU A 210 28.71 30.37 -4.38
N GLN A 211 29.99 30.52 -4.02
CA GLN A 211 30.69 29.55 -3.17
C GLN A 211 30.04 29.47 -1.79
N GLY A 212 29.65 30.60 -1.19
CA GLY A 212 28.93 30.64 0.09
C GLY A 212 27.54 30.00 0.05
N VAL A 213 26.79 30.19 -1.04
CA VAL A 213 25.50 29.52 -1.27
C VAL A 213 25.67 28.02 -1.46
N CYS A 214 26.65 27.59 -2.25
CA CYS A 214 26.99 26.17 -2.41
C CYS A 214 27.40 25.54 -1.07
N MET A 215 28.24 26.20 -0.28
CA MET A 215 28.66 25.67 1.02
C MET A 215 27.51 25.48 2.00
N ARG A 216 26.46 26.33 1.96
CA ARG A 216 25.26 26.18 2.80
C ARG A 216 24.28 25.13 2.26
N LEU A 217 24.12 25.02 0.94
CA LEU A 217 23.40 23.92 0.28
C LEU A 217 24.00 22.55 0.64
N PHE A 218 25.34 22.49 0.82
CA PHE A 218 26.08 21.23 0.94
C PHE A 218 26.77 21.04 2.31
N SER A 219 26.36 21.81 3.33
CA SER A 219 27.06 21.99 4.63
C SER A 219 27.27 20.73 5.48
N GLY A 220 26.69 19.58 5.09
CA GLY A 220 26.89 18.29 5.76
C GLY A 220 27.90 17.32 5.12
N HIS A 221 28.31 17.52 3.85
CA HIS A 221 28.99 16.44 3.09
C HIS A 221 30.16 16.88 2.19
N MET A 222 30.36 18.19 1.99
CA MET A 222 31.58 18.70 1.35
C MET A 222 32.69 18.88 2.41
N ARG A 223 33.72 18.02 2.41
CA ARG A 223 34.95 18.30 3.19
C ARG A 223 35.48 19.66 2.74
N GLN A 224 35.90 20.51 3.69
CA GLN A 224 36.42 21.86 3.44
C GLN A 224 37.51 21.91 2.35
N SER A 225 38.25 20.81 2.16
CA SER A 225 39.28 20.64 1.13
C SER A 225 38.76 20.46 -0.30
N ALA A 226 37.55 19.94 -0.51
CA ALA A 226 36.96 19.78 -1.85
C ALA A 226 36.40 21.11 -2.37
N ALA A 227 35.79 21.93 -1.51
CA ALA A 227 35.18 23.21 -1.87
C ALA A 227 36.19 24.31 -2.24
N GLN A 228 37.44 24.19 -1.79
CA GLN A 228 38.53 25.11 -2.15
C GLN A 228 39.15 24.82 -3.52
N SER A 229 38.89 23.63 -4.10
CA SER A 229 39.47 23.19 -5.38
C SER A 229 38.55 23.40 -6.60
N VAL A 230 37.34 23.93 -6.39
CA VAL A 230 36.30 24.04 -7.41
C VAL A 230 36.27 25.47 -7.97
N ASP A 231 36.58 25.61 -9.25
CA ASP A 231 36.52 26.89 -9.98
C ASP A 231 35.08 27.20 -10.43
N PHE A 232 34.40 28.04 -9.65
CA PHE A 232 33.02 28.48 -9.90
C PHE A 232 32.91 29.52 -11.03
N THR A 233 34.03 30.01 -11.58
CA THR A 233 34.02 30.95 -12.72
C THR A 233 33.77 30.24 -14.06
N ARG A 234 33.83 28.90 -14.09
CA ARG A 234 33.55 28.08 -15.28
C ARG A 234 32.06 27.72 -15.39
N PRO A 235 31.43 27.86 -16.57
CA PRO A 235 30.04 27.45 -16.78
C PRO A 235 29.85 25.94 -16.53
N GLY A 236 28.78 25.56 -15.82
CA GLY A 236 28.37 24.16 -15.62
C GLY A 236 29.00 23.43 -14.43
N THR A 237 29.96 24.03 -13.72
CA THR A 237 30.63 23.44 -12.54
C THR A 237 29.64 23.14 -11.40
N VAL A 238 28.67 24.03 -11.15
CA VAL A 238 27.63 23.86 -10.12
C VAL A 238 26.71 22.68 -10.44
N SER A 239 26.27 22.55 -11.69
CA SER A 239 25.43 21.43 -12.14
C SER A 239 26.15 20.08 -12.09
N HIS A 240 27.46 20.07 -12.31
CA HIS A 240 28.27 18.86 -12.15
C HIS A 240 28.42 18.44 -10.67
N CYS A 241 28.60 19.40 -9.76
CA CYS A 241 28.64 19.13 -8.32
C CYS A 241 27.31 18.60 -7.77
N LEU A 242 26.17 19.16 -8.21
CA LEU A 242 24.83 18.69 -7.84
C LEU A 242 24.58 17.24 -8.28
N ARG A 243 24.90 16.91 -9.54
CA ARG A 243 24.79 15.53 -10.06
C ARG A 243 25.65 14.54 -9.29
N ARG A 244 26.89 14.90 -8.96
CA ARG A 244 27.82 14.04 -8.20
C ARG A 244 27.38 13.80 -6.75
N ILE A 245 26.58 14.68 -6.16
CA ILE A 245 26.10 14.52 -4.78
C ILE A 245 24.84 13.66 -4.74
N LEU A 246 23.92 13.78 -5.71
CA LEU A 246 22.77 12.87 -5.86
C LEU A 246 23.23 11.39 -5.88
N THR A 247 24.31 11.10 -6.62
CA THR A 247 24.93 9.77 -6.67
C THR A 247 25.58 9.29 -5.36
N ILE A 248 25.74 10.15 -4.33
CA ILE A 248 26.31 9.78 -3.01
C ILE A 248 25.22 9.35 -2.02
N TYR A 249 23.96 9.78 -2.21
CA TYR A 249 22.86 9.45 -1.29
C TYR A 249 22.30 8.04 -1.48
N VAL A 250 22.51 7.44 -2.65
CA VAL A 250 22.14 6.05 -2.97
C VAL A 250 23.37 5.39 -3.59
N PRO A 251 23.97 4.34 -2.99
CA PRO A 251 25.14 3.69 -3.57
C PRO A 251 24.76 3.00 -4.88
N LEU A 252 24.97 3.65 -6.02
CA LEU A 252 24.64 3.08 -7.33
C LEU A 252 25.49 1.84 -7.62
N LEU A 253 24.88 0.81 -8.22
CA LEU A 253 25.58 -0.41 -8.61
C LEU A 253 26.39 -0.18 -9.89
N PRO A 254 27.59 -0.79 -10.04
CA PRO A 254 28.46 -0.58 -11.20
C PRO A 254 27.80 -1.03 -12.51
N SER A 255 28.00 -0.29 -13.61
CA SER A 255 27.47 -0.68 -14.93
C SER A 255 28.01 -2.04 -15.40
N LEU A 256 27.23 -2.76 -16.18
CA LEU A 256 27.54 -4.10 -16.69
C LEU A 256 27.85 -4.07 -18.20
N ASP A 257 28.67 -5.01 -18.66
CA ASP A 257 28.84 -5.31 -20.08
C ASP A 257 27.69 -6.19 -20.57
N TYR A 258 26.61 -5.54 -21.01
CA TYR A 258 25.41 -6.21 -21.48
C TYR A 258 25.61 -7.00 -22.78
N GLU A 259 26.59 -6.64 -23.60
CA GLU A 259 26.87 -7.38 -24.85
C GLU A 259 27.54 -8.72 -24.55
N LYS A 260 28.56 -8.72 -23.67
CA LYS A 260 29.14 -9.98 -23.16
C LYS A 260 28.09 -10.81 -22.44
N LEU A 261 27.28 -10.18 -21.58
CA LEU A 261 26.25 -10.86 -20.81
C LEU A 261 25.22 -11.56 -21.72
N LYS A 262 24.68 -10.84 -22.71
CA LYS A 262 23.71 -11.41 -23.69
C LYS A 262 24.34 -12.56 -24.48
N LYS A 263 25.60 -12.43 -24.89
CA LYS A 263 26.33 -13.50 -25.60
C LYS A 263 26.46 -14.77 -24.77
N ASP A 264 26.79 -14.65 -23.49
CA ASP A 264 26.97 -15.78 -22.58
C ASP A 264 25.64 -16.37 -22.13
N LEU A 265 24.58 -15.57 -22.00
CA LEU A 265 23.21 -16.05 -21.81
C LEU A 265 22.71 -16.90 -23.00
N VAL A 266 23.10 -16.59 -24.23
CA VAL A 266 22.68 -17.37 -25.41
C VAL A 266 23.56 -18.60 -25.63
N ASN A 267 24.89 -18.44 -25.54
CA ASN A 267 25.85 -19.46 -25.97
C ASN A 267 26.53 -20.22 -24.82
N GLY A 268 26.39 -19.77 -23.57
CA GLY A 268 27.02 -20.40 -22.42
C GLY A 268 26.47 -21.79 -22.07
N SER A 269 27.10 -22.43 -21.10
CA SER A 269 26.58 -23.66 -20.49
C SER A 269 25.28 -23.39 -19.74
N ASP A 270 24.42 -24.40 -19.60
CA ASP A 270 23.16 -24.25 -18.86
C ASP A 270 23.38 -23.78 -17.42
N ARG A 271 24.48 -24.23 -16.79
CA ARG A 271 24.88 -23.80 -15.45
C ARG A 271 25.23 -22.30 -15.41
N LEU A 272 26.02 -21.82 -16.38
CA LEU A 272 26.37 -20.40 -16.48
C LEU A 272 25.13 -19.55 -16.74
N LYS A 273 24.26 -19.99 -17.65
CA LYS A 273 22.99 -19.31 -17.95
C LYS A 273 22.12 -19.16 -16.70
N ALA A 274 21.95 -20.25 -15.95
CA ALA A 274 21.18 -20.24 -14.70
C ALA A 274 21.77 -19.27 -13.66
N LEU A 275 23.10 -19.26 -13.48
CA LEU A 275 23.77 -18.35 -12.56
C LEU A 275 23.68 -16.88 -12.99
N LEU A 276 23.76 -16.60 -14.28
CA LEU A 276 23.60 -15.24 -14.81
C LEU A 276 22.17 -14.74 -14.63
N LEU A 277 21.16 -15.57 -14.93
CA LEU A 277 19.75 -15.22 -14.71
C LEU A 277 19.46 -15.01 -13.21
N GLN A 278 19.98 -15.89 -12.34
CA GLN A 278 19.91 -15.70 -10.90
C GLN A 278 20.54 -14.37 -10.47
N ALA A 279 21.74 -14.08 -10.96
CA ALA A 279 22.47 -12.87 -10.58
C ALA A 279 21.77 -11.59 -11.05
N LEU A 280 21.27 -11.57 -12.29
CA LEU A 280 20.46 -10.47 -12.81
C LEU A 280 19.19 -10.25 -12.00
N ARG A 281 18.46 -11.34 -11.68
CA ARG A 281 17.27 -11.27 -10.83
C ARG A 281 17.62 -10.70 -9.47
N TRP A 282 18.62 -11.25 -8.79
CA TRP A 282 19.06 -10.78 -7.47
C TRP A 282 19.49 -9.33 -7.48
N ARG A 283 20.12 -8.87 -8.55
CA ARG A 283 20.51 -7.47 -8.68
C ARG A 283 19.29 -6.53 -8.68
N LEU A 284 18.15 -6.98 -9.21
CA LEU A 284 16.89 -6.26 -9.21
C LEU A 284 16.09 -6.44 -7.90
N THR A 285 15.97 -7.68 -7.39
CA THR A 285 15.19 -8.00 -6.19
C THR A 285 15.86 -7.51 -4.91
N ARG A 286 17.19 -7.49 -4.85
CA ARG A 286 17.98 -7.12 -3.66
C ARG A 286 18.49 -5.69 -3.67
N SER A 287 18.25 -4.91 -4.73
CA SER A 287 18.51 -3.47 -4.70
C SER A 287 17.54 -2.78 -3.73
N LEU A 288 18.00 -1.68 -3.13
CA LEU A 288 17.20 -0.80 -2.28
C LEU A 288 16.03 -0.23 -3.07
N HIS A 289 14.86 -0.17 -2.43
CA HIS A 289 13.65 0.45 -3.00
C HIS A 289 13.90 1.94 -3.31
N GLY A 290 13.29 2.44 -4.38
CA GLY A 290 13.53 3.77 -4.96
C GLY A 290 14.68 3.78 -5.98
N GLU A 291 15.43 4.88 -6.01
CA GLU A 291 16.38 5.23 -7.09
C GLU A 291 17.39 4.13 -7.46
N GLN A 292 17.84 3.30 -6.50
CA GLN A 292 18.78 2.21 -6.80
C GLN A 292 18.14 1.15 -7.69
N ARG A 293 16.92 0.69 -7.35
CA ARG A 293 16.19 -0.32 -8.12
C ARG A 293 15.76 0.22 -9.47
N ASP A 294 15.27 1.45 -9.49
CA ASP A 294 14.84 2.11 -10.72
C ASP A 294 16.03 2.22 -11.69
N THR A 295 17.21 2.58 -11.19
CA THR A 295 18.43 2.62 -12.02
C THR A 295 18.82 1.24 -12.54
N VAL A 296 18.69 0.17 -11.74
CA VAL A 296 18.97 -1.20 -12.20
C VAL A 296 18.00 -1.61 -13.31
N LEU A 297 16.71 -1.39 -13.12
CA LEU A 297 15.69 -1.72 -14.10
C LEU A 297 15.88 -0.91 -15.39
N GLN A 298 16.08 0.39 -15.27
CA GLN A 298 16.34 1.27 -16.40
C GLN A 298 17.62 0.87 -17.16
N ALA A 299 18.65 0.39 -16.47
CA ALA A 299 19.83 -0.15 -17.12
C ALA A 299 19.52 -1.43 -17.93
N PHE A 300 18.64 -2.31 -17.44
CA PHE A 300 18.20 -3.49 -18.19
C PHE A 300 17.34 -3.13 -19.40
N ILE A 301 16.43 -2.17 -19.25
CA ILE A 301 15.52 -1.70 -20.32
C ILE A 301 16.31 -0.98 -21.42
N SER A 302 17.17 -0.03 -21.04
CA SER A 302 17.96 0.77 -21.98
C SER A 302 18.96 -0.05 -22.80
N ASN A 303 19.47 -1.15 -22.23
CA ASN A 303 20.36 -2.09 -22.93
C ASN A 303 19.62 -3.24 -23.63
N ASP A 304 18.28 -3.19 -23.63
CA ASP A 304 17.38 -4.18 -24.21
C ASP A 304 17.78 -5.62 -23.88
N LEU A 305 17.83 -5.93 -22.58
CA LEU A 305 18.32 -7.21 -22.06
C LEU A 305 17.62 -8.43 -22.69
N LEU A 306 16.31 -8.33 -22.91
CA LEU A 306 15.48 -9.40 -23.50
C LEU A 306 15.37 -9.33 -25.03
N GLU A 307 16.07 -8.39 -25.67
CA GLU A 307 16.17 -8.24 -27.12
C GLU A 307 14.80 -8.08 -27.84
N ARG A 308 14.01 -7.06 -27.46
CA ARG A 308 12.63 -6.76 -27.95
C ARG A 308 12.43 -6.93 -29.46
N TYR A 309 13.37 -6.43 -30.27
CA TYR A 309 13.26 -6.35 -31.73
C TYR A 309 14.23 -7.28 -32.48
N SER A 310 14.85 -8.23 -31.79
CA SER A 310 15.88 -9.06 -32.43
C SER A 310 15.27 -10.05 -33.40
N SER A 311 15.74 -9.99 -34.65
CA SER A 311 15.42 -10.96 -35.71
C SER A 311 16.25 -12.24 -35.62
N LYS A 312 17.10 -12.37 -34.58
CA LYS A 312 17.94 -13.56 -34.38
C LYS A 312 17.08 -14.75 -33.99
N GLN A 313 17.42 -15.93 -34.53
CA GLN A 313 16.76 -17.20 -34.18
C GLN A 313 16.95 -17.61 -32.71
N LYS A 314 18.00 -17.11 -32.03
CA LYS A 314 18.28 -17.38 -30.61
C LYS A 314 18.49 -16.05 -29.87
N THR A 315 17.47 -15.64 -29.13
CA THR A 315 17.51 -14.49 -28.21
C THR A 315 17.56 -14.97 -26.77
N VAL A 316 17.80 -14.04 -25.83
CA VAL A 316 17.71 -14.32 -24.38
C VAL A 316 16.31 -14.84 -24.02
N LEU A 317 15.24 -14.31 -24.63
CA LEU A 317 13.87 -14.77 -24.38
C LEU A 317 13.66 -16.26 -24.70
N ASN A 318 14.38 -16.81 -25.68
CA ASN A 318 14.29 -18.23 -26.04
C ASN A 318 14.77 -19.18 -24.94
N LEU A 319 15.40 -18.68 -23.87
CA LEU A 319 15.71 -19.46 -22.68
C LEU A 319 14.46 -20.01 -21.98
N MET A 320 13.29 -19.39 -22.18
CA MET A 320 11.99 -19.95 -21.77
C MET A 320 11.69 -21.31 -22.41
N LYS A 321 12.28 -21.63 -23.57
CA LYS A 321 12.15 -22.92 -24.26
C LYS A 321 13.40 -23.79 -24.13
N SER A 322 14.25 -23.53 -23.13
CA SER A 322 15.44 -24.34 -22.88
C SER A 322 15.06 -25.79 -22.53
N LYS A 323 15.90 -26.76 -22.94
CA LYS A 323 15.74 -28.15 -22.50
C LYS A 323 16.01 -28.33 -21.01
N ASN A 324 16.79 -27.42 -20.43
CA ASN A 324 17.16 -27.44 -19.02
C ASN A 324 16.10 -26.72 -18.18
N GLU A 325 15.45 -27.45 -17.29
CA GLU A 325 14.40 -26.96 -16.40
C GLU A 325 14.86 -25.79 -15.52
N ILE A 326 16.07 -25.88 -14.95
CA ILE A 326 16.64 -24.84 -14.11
C ILE A 326 16.77 -23.54 -14.91
N VAL A 327 17.23 -23.60 -16.16
CA VAL A 327 17.34 -22.40 -17.01
C VAL A 327 15.96 -21.79 -17.28
N ARG A 328 14.94 -22.60 -17.57
CA ARG A 328 13.56 -22.10 -17.77
C ARG A 328 13.02 -21.45 -16.50
N GLN A 329 13.23 -22.09 -15.35
CA GLN A 329 12.82 -21.60 -14.04
C GLN A 329 13.42 -20.22 -13.71
N TYR A 330 14.73 -20.04 -13.88
CA TYR A 330 15.38 -18.75 -13.61
C TYR A 330 15.01 -17.66 -14.62
N MET A 331 14.67 -18.05 -15.86
CA MET A 331 14.15 -17.13 -16.85
C MET A 331 12.75 -16.64 -16.46
N ALA A 332 11.86 -17.56 -16.05
CA ALA A 332 10.53 -17.21 -15.57
C ALA A 332 10.58 -16.31 -14.32
N ARG A 333 11.47 -16.62 -13.36
CA ARG A 333 11.71 -15.80 -12.17
C ARG A 333 12.20 -14.38 -12.50
N LEU A 334 13.08 -14.25 -13.50
CA LEU A 334 13.53 -12.94 -13.96
C LEU A 334 12.37 -12.14 -14.59
N ILE A 335 11.56 -12.76 -15.44
CA ILE A 335 10.39 -12.11 -16.06
C ILE A 335 9.38 -11.68 -14.99
N ASN A 336 9.10 -12.53 -14.00
CA ASN A 336 8.23 -12.20 -12.87
C ASN A 336 8.76 -10.99 -12.09
N ALA A 337 10.06 -10.93 -11.81
CA ALA A 337 10.69 -9.79 -11.15
C ALA A 337 10.60 -8.48 -11.96
N PHE A 338 10.64 -8.54 -13.29
CA PHE A 338 10.35 -7.37 -14.14
C PHE A 338 8.88 -6.96 -14.03
N ALA A 339 7.95 -7.92 -14.07
CA ALA A 339 6.52 -7.64 -14.03
C ALA A 339 6.04 -7.02 -12.70
N SER A 340 6.79 -7.21 -11.61
CA SER A 340 6.55 -6.52 -10.32
C SER A 340 6.78 -5.00 -10.34
N LEU A 341 7.37 -4.44 -11.41
CA LEU A 341 7.65 -3.01 -11.54
C LEU A 341 6.94 -2.44 -12.77
N CYS A 342 6.35 -1.25 -12.67
CA CYS A 342 5.57 -0.61 -13.73
C CYS A 342 6.38 -0.45 -15.03
N ASP A 343 7.58 0.16 -14.95
CA ASP A 343 8.51 0.28 -16.08
C ASP A 343 8.89 -1.09 -16.69
N GLY A 344 8.91 -2.14 -15.86
CA GLY A 344 9.17 -3.50 -16.27
C GLY A 344 8.00 -4.10 -17.05
N ARG A 345 6.76 -3.89 -16.59
CA ARG A 345 5.53 -4.24 -17.33
C ARG A 345 5.47 -3.52 -18.67
N MET A 346 5.80 -2.22 -18.70
CA MET A 346 5.94 -1.44 -19.94
C MET A 346 6.92 -2.11 -20.90
N TYR A 347 8.13 -2.39 -20.45
CA TYR A 347 9.16 -3.02 -21.27
C TYR A 347 8.75 -4.40 -21.81
N LEU A 348 8.20 -5.25 -20.94
CA LEU A 348 7.74 -6.60 -21.29
C LEU A 348 6.59 -6.56 -22.30
N SER A 349 5.63 -5.64 -22.14
CA SER A 349 4.48 -5.49 -23.02
C SER A 349 4.85 -5.14 -24.48
N GLN A 350 6.03 -4.52 -24.67
CA GLN A 350 6.56 -4.18 -25.98
C GLN A 350 7.25 -5.36 -26.69
N ILE A 351 7.40 -6.52 -26.04
CA ILE A 351 7.98 -7.73 -26.63
C ILE A 351 6.83 -8.55 -27.27
N PRO A 352 6.66 -8.55 -28.61
CA PRO A 352 5.44 -9.11 -29.23
C PRO A 352 5.29 -10.62 -29.01
N SER A 353 6.40 -11.34 -28.90
CA SER A 353 6.39 -12.79 -28.72
C SER A 353 6.23 -13.24 -27.27
N LEU A 354 6.43 -12.35 -26.29
CA LEU A 354 6.52 -12.71 -24.87
C LEU A 354 5.27 -13.45 -24.40
N LEU A 355 4.08 -12.89 -24.64
CA LEU A 355 2.82 -13.48 -24.19
C LEU A 355 2.65 -14.91 -24.71
N ARG A 356 3.01 -15.16 -25.97
CA ARG A 356 2.98 -16.50 -26.57
C ARG A 356 3.94 -17.47 -25.86
N PHE A 357 5.16 -17.03 -25.52
CA PHE A 357 6.09 -17.86 -24.74
C PHE A 357 5.55 -18.20 -23.34
N LEU A 358 4.95 -17.22 -22.65
CA LEU A 358 4.35 -17.44 -21.33
C LEU A 358 3.16 -18.40 -21.39
N LEU A 359 2.25 -18.21 -22.36
CA LEU A 359 1.11 -19.10 -22.59
C LEU A 359 1.52 -20.53 -22.96
N ASP A 360 2.54 -20.68 -23.81
CA ASP A 360 3.11 -21.99 -24.14
C ASP A 360 3.63 -22.66 -22.85
N SER A 361 4.41 -21.93 -22.03
CA SER A 361 4.95 -22.45 -20.77
C SER A 361 3.87 -22.86 -19.77
N LEU A 362 2.79 -22.08 -19.60
CA LEU A 362 1.67 -22.46 -18.72
C LEU A 362 1.03 -23.81 -19.10
N LYS A 363 1.00 -24.12 -20.40
CA LYS A 363 0.37 -25.33 -20.94
C LYS A 363 1.32 -26.54 -20.96
N THR A 364 2.63 -26.33 -20.99
CA THR A 364 3.61 -27.42 -21.15
C THR A 364 4.33 -27.80 -19.86
N GLU A 365 4.50 -26.88 -18.92
CA GLU A 365 5.17 -27.18 -17.64
C GLU A 365 4.27 -27.97 -16.69
N GLU A 366 4.87 -28.70 -15.76
CA GLU A 366 4.14 -29.46 -14.73
C GLU A 366 3.37 -28.52 -13.78
N LYS A 367 2.24 -29.00 -13.25
CA LYS A 367 1.24 -28.16 -12.56
C LYS A 367 1.80 -27.36 -11.38
N GLU A 368 2.69 -27.97 -10.59
CA GLU A 368 3.34 -27.38 -9.41
C GLU A 368 4.82 -27.05 -9.66
N SER A 369 5.23 -26.90 -10.92
CA SER A 369 6.60 -26.48 -11.21
C SER A 369 6.79 -25.01 -10.88
N VAL A 370 7.93 -24.68 -10.27
CA VAL A 370 8.30 -23.29 -9.95
C VAL A 370 8.32 -22.39 -11.20
N THR A 371 8.62 -22.97 -12.37
CA THR A 371 8.53 -22.26 -13.66
C THR A 371 7.11 -21.81 -13.94
N ARG A 372 6.13 -22.71 -13.82
CA ARG A 372 4.71 -22.43 -14.09
C ARG A 372 4.16 -21.39 -13.12
N GLU A 373 4.47 -21.53 -11.83
CA GLU A 373 4.08 -20.57 -10.80
C GLU A 373 4.59 -19.16 -11.10
N ASN A 374 5.88 -19.03 -11.45
CA ASN A 374 6.46 -17.72 -11.78
C ASN A 374 5.91 -17.14 -13.09
N VAL A 375 5.61 -17.98 -14.07
CA VAL A 375 4.94 -17.53 -15.30
C VAL A 375 3.52 -17.04 -14.99
N LEU A 376 2.77 -17.77 -14.16
CA LEU A 376 1.42 -17.39 -13.76
C LEU A 376 1.42 -16.05 -13.02
N ALA A 377 2.32 -15.87 -12.05
CA ALA A 377 2.50 -14.62 -11.34
C ALA A 377 2.90 -13.47 -12.28
N ALA A 378 3.82 -13.71 -13.21
CA ALA A 378 4.19 -12.71 -14.22
C ALA A 378 2.99 -12.33 -15.11
N MET A 379 2.17 -13.30 -15.51
CA MET A 379 0.97 -13.04 -16.32
C MET A 379 -0.09 -12.26 -15.55
N GLN A 380 -0.31 -12.57 -14.28
CA GLN A 380 -1.18 -11.78 -13.41
C GLN A 380 -0.71 -10.33 -13.32
N LYS A 381 0.58 -10.10 -13.07
CA LYS A 381 1.14 -8.73 -12.97
C LYS A 381 1.09 -7.98 -14.30
N LEU A 382 1.36 -8.66 -15.41
CA LEU A 382 1.19 -8.06 -16.75
C LEU A 382 -0.27 -7.73 -17.06
N SER A 383 -1.22 -8.49 -16.51
CA SER A 383 -2.65 -8.23 -16.67
C SER A 383 -3.15 -6.99 -15.93
N LEU A 384 -2.29 -6.26 -15.19
CA LEU A 384 -2.63 -4.93 -14.70
C LEU A 384 -2.75 -3.91 -15.85
N ARG A 385 -2.06 -4.16 -16.98
CA ARG A 385 -2.15 -3.30 -18.17
C ARG A 385 -3.28 -3.76 -19.10
N ARG A 386 -4.18 -2.84 -19.46
CA ARG A 386 -5.35 -3.10 -20.32
C ARG A 386 -4.99 -3.77 -21.65
N ALA A 387 -3.95 -3.29 -22.33
CA ALA A 387 -3.50 -3.87 -23.60
C ALA A 387 -3.11 -5.35 -23.47
N GLN A 388 -2.51 -5.73 -22.34
CA GLN A 388 -2.14 -7.12 -22.06
C GLN A 388 -3.35 -7.98 -21.68
N GLN A 389 -4.31 -7.44 -20.92
CA GLN A 389 -5.58 -8.14 -20.66
C GLN A 389 -6.29 -8.49 -21.98
N SER A 390 -6.44 -7.52 -22.87
CA SER A 390 -7.08 -7.73 -24.17
C SER A 390 -6.33 -8.76 -25.03
N ALA A 391 -5.01 -8.77 -25.00
CA ALA A 391 -4.21 -9.78 -25.69
C ALA A 391 -4.41 -11.19 -25.08
N MET A 392 -4.38 -11.31 -23.76
CA MET A 392 -4.63 -12.57 -23.04
C MET A 392 -6.02 -13.15 -23.29
N ILE A 393 -7.04 -12.29 -23.35
CA ILE A 393 -8.43 -12.68 -23.64
C ILE A 393 -8.54 -13.21 -25.07
N ARG A 394 -7.96 -12.51 -26.05
CA ARG A 394 -7.94 -12.95 -27.46
C ARG A 394 -7.23 -14.29 -27.64
N ASP A 395 -6.17 -14.54 -26.89
CA ASP A 395 -5.41 -15.80 -26.94
C ASP A 395 -6.08 -16.95 -26.15
N GLY A 396 -7.29 -16.73 -25.62
CA GLY A 396 -8.12 -17.76 -25.01
C GLY A 396 -7.71 -18.14 -23.58
N LEU A 397 -7.06 -17.24 -22.85
CA LEU A 397 -6.56 -17.53 -21.50
C LEU A 397 -7.68 -17.79 -20.48
N ILE A 398 -8.84 -17.13 -20.60
CA ILE A 398 -9.99 -17.34 -19.70
C ILE A 398 -10.41 -18.81 -19.69
N GLY A 399 -10.62 -19.41 -20.86
CA GLY A 399 -11.04 -20.82 -20.94
C GLY A 399 -9.97 -21.80 -20.43
N TRP A 400 -8.69 -21.42 -20.45
CA TRP A 400 -7.64 -22.20 -19.82
C TRP A 400 -7.68 -22.08 -18.29
N LEU A 401 -7.82 -20.86 -17.75
CA LEU A 401 -7.92 -20.60 -16.31
C LEU A 401 -9.11 -21.32 -15.68
N VAL A 402 -10.29 -21.25 -16.31
CA VAL A 402 -11.51 -21.91 -15.80
C VAL A 402 -11.31 -23.42 -15.71
N LYS A 403 -10.66 -24.04 -16.70
CA LYS A 403 -10.34 -25.48 -16.67
C LYS A 403 -9.34 -25.84 -15.58
N GLU A 404 -8.35 -24.98 -15.36
CA GLU A 404 -7.34 -25.22 -14.34
C GLU A 404 -7.92 -25.07 -12.93
N LEU A 405 -8.71 -24.01 -12.70
CA LEU A 405 -9.35 -23.71 -11.42
C LEU A 405 -10.45 -24.72 -11.04
N HIS A 406 -11.01 -25.45 -12.00
CA HIS A 406 -11.96 -26.53 -11.70
C HIS A 406 -11.34 -27.68 -10.90
N ASP A 407 -10.02 -27.88 -11.01
CA ASP A 407 -9.26 -28.87 -10.25
C ASP A 407 -8.50 -28.18 -9.11
N SER A 408 -9.21 -27.31 -8.35
CA SER A 408 -8.61 -26.46 -7.32
C SER A 408 -7.92 -27.24 -6.21
N ASP A 409 -8.39 -28.44 -5.89
CA ASP A 409 -7.82 -29.31 -4.84
C ASP A 409 -6.40 -29.78 -5.16
N CYS A 410 -6.00 -29.73 -6.44
CA CYS A 410 -4.66 -30.09 -6.89
C CYS A 410 -3.71 -28.88 -6.99
N LEU A 411 -4.13 -27.69 -6.56
CA LEU A 411 -3.36 -26.46 -6.65
C LEU A 411 -2.96 -25.96 -5.26
N SER A 412 -1.74 -25.43 -5.14
CA SER A 412 -1.32 -24.72 -3.95
C SER A 412 -2.11 -23.41 -3.79
N ASP A 413 -2.33 -22.96 -2.54
CA ASP A 413 -2.96 -21.65 -2.26
C ASP A 413 -2.30 -20.52 -3.04
N TYR A 414 -0.96 -20.57 -3.18
CA TYR A 414 -0.18 -19.62 -3.96
C TYR A 414 -0.60 -19.61 -5.44
N THR A 415 -0.66 -20.77 -6.07
CA THR A 415 -1.07 -20.90 -7.48
C THR A 415 -2.52 -20.48 -7.67
N LEU A 416 -3.39 -20.88 -6.73
CA LEU A 416 -4.81 -20.59 -6.77
C LEU A 416 -5.08 -19.09 -6.67
N GLU A 417 -4.39 -18.39 -5.78
CA GLU A 417 -4.47 -16.92 -5.61
C GLU A 417 -4.10 -16.17 -6.88
N TYR A 418 -2.97 -16.52 -7.51
CA TYR A 418 -2.55 -15.89 -8.77
C TYR A 418 -3.48 -16.22 -9.94
N ALA A 419 -3.98 -17.46 -10.01
CA ALA A 419 -4.90 -17.87 -11.08
C ALA A 419 -6.25 -17.15 -10.99
N ILE A 420 -6.83 -17.04 -9.78
CA ILE A 420 -8.11 -16.35 -9.59
C ILE A 420 -7.97 -14.83 -9.72
N SER A 421 -6.86 -14.25 -9.25
CA SER A 421 -6.56 -12.83 -9.42
C SER A 421 -6.41 -12.47 -10.90
N LEU A 422 -5.70 -13.29 -11.68
CA LEU A 422 -5.61 -13.12 -13.13
C LEU A 422 -6.99 -13.27 -13.80
N LEU A 423 -7.78 -14.29 -13.44
CA LEU A 423 -9.14 -14.43 -13.98
C LEU A 423 -10.00 -13.20 -13.68
N MET A 424 -9.94 -12.69 -12.45
CA MET A 424 -10.66 -11.48 -12.02
C MET A 424 -10.27 -10.28 -12.89
N ASN A 425 -8.97 -10.02 -13.08
CA ASN A 425 -8.47 -8.94 -13.93
C ASN A 425 -9.01 -9.03 -15.36
N LEU A 426 -8.98 -10.22 -15.97
CA LEU A 426 -9.51 -10.41 -17.32
C LEU A 426 -11.04 -10.21 -17.38
N CYS A 427 -11.76 -10.59 -16.33
CA CYS A 427 -13.20 -10.39 -16.21
C CYS A 427 -13.62 -8.92 -16.00
N LEU A 428 -12.70 -8.00 -15.71
CA LEU A 428 -13.00 -6.55 -15.67
C LEU A 428 -13.25 -5.99 -17.08
N ARG A 429 -12.70 -6.61 -18.12
CA ARG A 429 -12.87 -6.20 -19.51
C ARG A 429 -14.20 -6.68 -20.09
N THR A 430 -14.87 -5.85 -20.87
CA THR A 430 -16.10 -6.22 -21.59
C THR A 430 -15.90 -7.45 -22.47
N GLN A 431 -14.76 -7.55 -23.18
CA GLN A 431 -14.43 -8.75 -23.96
C GLN A 431 -14.28 -10.00 -23.07
N GLY A 432 -13.71 -9.86 -21.87
CA GLY A 432 -13.56 -10.95 -20.91
C GLY A 432 -14.91 -11.42 -20.38
N LYS A 433 -15.80 -10.50 -20.01
CA LYS A 433 -17.18 -10.80 -19.61
C LYS A 433 -17.94 -11.57 -20.70
N LYS A 434 -17.83 -11.12 -21.97
CA LYS A 434 -18.40 -11.82 -23.13
C LYS A 434 -17.85 -13.24 -23.28
N LYS A 435 -16.54 -13.44 -23.06
CA LYS A 435 -15.92 -14.78 -23.08
C LYS A 435 -16.40 -15.67 -21.94
N CYS A 436 -16.60 -15.12 -20.74
CA CYS A 436 -17.21 -15.87 -19.65
C CYS A 436 -18.66 -16.28 -19.96
N ALA A 437 -19.41 -15.46 -20.70
CA ALA A 437 -20.78 -15.77 -21.10
C ALA A 437 -20.87 -16.99 -22.04
N GLU A 438 -19.87 -17.22 -22.89
CA GLU A 438 -19.80 -18.39 -23.79
C GLU A 438 -19.80 -19.73 -23.02
N GLU A 439 -19.25 -19.76 -21.80
CA GLU A 439 -19.18 -20.94 -20.93
C GLU A 439 -19.74 -20.65 -19.52
N ALA A 440 -20.77 -19.79 -19.42
CA ALA A 440 -21.26 -19.20 -18.17
C ALA A 440 -21.43 -20.21 -17.03
N LYS A 441 -22.08 -21.36 -17.33
CA LYS A 441 -22.30 -22.43 -16.36
C LYS A 441 -21.01 -22.94 -15.72
N HIS A 442 -19.98 -23.20 -16.51
CA HIS A 442 -18.71 -23.74 -16.00
C HIS A 442 -17.99 -22.68 -15.16
N VAL A 443 -17.96 -21.43 -15.63
CA VAL A 443 -17.37 -20.30 -14.89
C VAL A 443 -18.04 -20.14 -13.53
N LEU A 444 -19.37 -20.16 -13.50
CA LEU A 444 -20.16 -20.00 -12.28
C LEU A 444 -19.94 -21.15 -11.29
N ILE A 445 -19.84 -22.41 -11.76
CA ILE A 445 -19.52 -23.56 -10.89
C ILE A 445 -18.17 -23.33 -10.20
N VAL A 446 -17.11 -23.06 -10.98
CA VAL A 446 -15.75 -22.88 -10.45
C VAL A 446 -15.68 -21.74 -9.44
N LEU A 447 -16.25 -20.58 -9.76
CA LEU A 447 -16.24 -19.43 -8.84
C LEU A 447 -17.04 -19.73 -7.56
N THR A 448 -18.15 -20.47 -7.67
CA THR A 448 -18.98 -20.80 -6.51
C THR A 448 -18.30 -21.82 -5.58
N GLU A 449 -17.58 -22.80 -6.14
CA GLU A 449 -16.78 -23.74 -5.36
C GLU A 449 -15.68 -23.02 -4.57
N LEU A 450 -15.03 -22.02 -5.18
CA LEU A 450 -13.97 -21.22 -4.56
C LEU A 450 -14.46 -20.17 -3.55
N LEU A 451 -15.75 -19.81 -3.52
CA LEU A 451 -16.32 -18.88 -2.52
C LEU A 451 -16.12 -19.37 -1.07
N GLY A 452 -16.03 -20.69 -0.88
CA GLY A 452 -15.86 -21.31 0.42
C GLY A 452 -14.42 -21.40 0.92
N HIS A 453 -13.43 -20.94 0.14
CA HIS A 453 -12.02 -21.14 0.45
C HIS A 453 -11.60 -20.47 1.78
N GLU A 454 -10.67 -21.07 2.51
CA GLU A 454 -10.22 -20.54 3.82
C GLU A 454 -9.43 -19.23 3.67
N ASN A 455 -8.60 -19.13 2.62
CA ASN A 455 -7.86 -17.92 2.30
C ASN A 455 -8.81 -16.74 1.97
N HIS A 456 -8.58 -15.61 2.64
CA HIS A 456 -9.37 -14.39 2.46
C HIS A 456 -9.08 -13.69 1.13
N GLU A 457 -7.85 -13.72 0.63
CA GLU A 457 -7.45 -13.09 -0.64
C GLU A 457 -8.11 -13.78 -1.83
N ILE A 458 -8.09 -15.12 -1.84
CA ILE A 458 -8.78 -15.92 -2.86
C ILE A 458 -10.26 -15.54 -2.92
N ARG A 459 -10.94 -15.49 -1.77
CA ARG A 459 -12.35 -15.10 -1.70
C ARG A 459 -12.59 -13.67 -2.19
N TYR A 460 -11.68 -12.74 -1.90
CA TYR A 460 -11.77 -11.37 -2.38
C TYR A 460 -11.77 -11.30 -3.91
N TYR A 461 -10.84 -12.02 -4.55
CA TYR A 461 -10.78 -12.09 -6.02
C TYR A 461 -11.98 -12.82 -6.63
N VAL A 462 -12.44 -13.91 -6.01
CA VAL A 462 -13.67 -14.60 -6.45
C VAL A 462 -14.87 -13.66 -6.41
N ASN A 463 -15.03 -12.91 -5.31
CA ASN A 463 -16.12 -11.94 -5.14
C ASN A 463 -16.05 -10.84 -6.21
N GLY A 464 -14.86 -10.31 -6.49
CA GLY A 464 -14.64 -9.33 -7.56
C GLY A 464 -14.97 -9.88 -8.94
N ALA A 465 -14.55 -11.11 -9.24
CA ALA A 465 -14.84 -11.78 -10.52
C ALA A 465 -16.35 -11.98 -10.70
N LEU A 466 -17.04 -12.53 -9.68
CA LEU A 466 -18.49 -12.73 -9.70
C LEU A 466 -19.25 -11.42 -9.90
N TYR A 467 -18.89 -10.38 -9.12
CA TYR A 467 -19.51 -9.07 -9.26
C TYR A 467 -19.37 -8.51 -10.69
N SER A 468 -18.18 -8.66 -11.28
CA SER A 468 -17.91 -8.16 -12.63
C SER A 468 -18.71 -8.91 -13.71
N ILE A 469 -18.69 -10.24 -13.71
CA ILE A 469 -19.35 -11.04 -14.76
C ILE A 469 -20.87 -11.00 -14.68
N LEU A 470 -21.44 -10.83 -13.48
CA LEU A 470 -22.89 -10.67 -13.28
C LEU A 470 -23.43 -9.34 -13.81
N SER A 471 -22.59 -8.44 -14.31
CA SER A 471 -23.06 -7.32 -15.13
C SER A 471 -23.64 -7.80 -16.49
N MET A 472 -23.32 -9.00 -16.95
CA MET A 472 -23.87 -9.58 -18.18
C MET A 472 -25.21 -10.29 -17.95
N PRO A 473 -26.28 -9.94 -18.70
CA PRO A 473 -27.60 -10.58 -18.57
C PRO A 473 -27.57 -12.10 -18.73
N GLU A 474 -26.83 -12.60 -19.72
CA GLU A 474 -26.75 -14.03 -20.05
C GLU A 474 -26.18 -14.84 -18.88
N ILE A 475 -25.19 -14.28 -18.18
CA ILE A 475 -24.57 -14.91 -17.00
C ILE A 475 -25.51 -14.85 -15.81
N ARG A 476 -26.26 -13.75 -15.63
CA ARG A 476 -27.28 -13.66 -14.56
C ARG A 476 -28.40 -14.68 -14.73
N GLU A 477 -28.85 -14.90 -15.96
CA GLU A 477 -29.89 -15.90 -16.24
C GLU A 477 -29.42 -17.30 -15.87
N GLU A 478 -28.20 -17.68 -16.25
CA GLU A 478 -27.61 -18.97 -15.87
C GLU A 478 -27.40 -19.06 -14.34
N ALA A 479 -26.91 -18.00 -13.69
CA ALA A 479 -26.73 -17.96 -12.25
C ALA A 479 -28.05 -18.13 -11.47
N LYS A 480 -29.15 -17.55 -11.98
CA LYS A 480 -30.50 -17.74 -11.43
C LYS A 480 -30.99 -19.17 -11.62
N GLN A 481 -30.74 -19.79 -12.77
CA GLN A 481 -31.06 -21.20 -13.02
C GLN A 481 -30.29 -22.15 -12.08
N MET A 482 -29.10 -21.75 -11.65
CA MET A 482 -28.26 -22.48 -10.71
C MET A 482 -28.61 -22.22 -9.23
N SER A 483 -29.65 -21.42 -8.92
CA SER A 483 -29.98 -21.05 -7.53
C SER A 483 -28.80 -20.42 -6.78
N MET A 484 -28.03 -19.59 -7.48
CA MET A 484 -26.82 -18.97 -6.91
C MET A 484 -27.12 -18.02 -5.75
N GLU A 485 -28.30 -17.39 -5.73
CA GLU A 485 -28.70 -16.52 -4.62
C GLU A 485 -28.78 -17.31 -3.30
N GLU A 486 -29.39 -18.50 -3.32
CA GLU A 486 -29.44 -19.37 -2.14
C GLU A 486 -28.04 -19.81 -1.71
N ILE A 487 -27.17 -20.15 -2.65
CA ILE A 487 -25.79 -20.57 -2.37
C ILE A 487 -25.00 -19.42 -1.71
N LEU A 488 -25.08 -18.20 -2.25
CA LEU A 488 -24.41 -17.02 -1.71
C LEU A 488 -24.85 -16.73 -0.26
N ARG A 489 -26.15 -16.87 0.04
CA ARG A 489 -26.69 -16.70 1.39
C ARG A 489 -26.16 -17.73 2.38
N CYS A 490 -25.77 -18.94 1.94
CA CYS A 490 -25.13 -19.93 2.81
C CYS A 490 -23.73 -19.52 3.29
N TYR A 491 -23.05 -18.63 2.56
CA TYR A 491 -21.71 -18.15 2.91
C TYR A 491 -21.72 -16.91 3.83
N THR A 492 -22.88 -16.29 4.04
CA THR A 492 -23.06 -15.21 5.01
C THR A 492 -22.82 -15.73 6.43
N LYS A 493 -21.89 -15.12 7.17
CA LYS A 493 -21.54 -15.51 8.55
C LYS A 493 -21.72 -14.33 9.50
N GLU A 494 -22.40 -14.50 10.64
CA GLU A 494 -22.71 -13.42 11.59
C GLU A 494 -21.48 -12.61 12.06
N GLU A 495 -20.31 -13.25 12.12
CA GLU A 495 -19.07 -12.62 12.62
C GLU A 495 -18.25 -11.88 11.55
N ASN A 496 -18.55 -12.03 10.25
CA ASN A 496 -17.74 -11.46 9.16
C ASN A 496 -18.51 -10.40 8.36
N SER A 497 -18.55 -9.18 8.88
CA SER A 497 -19.29 -8.06 8.28
C SER A 497 -18.82 -7.70 6.87
N GLU A 498 -17.51 -7.80 6.60
CA GLU A 498 -16.94 -7.41 5.31
C GLU A 498 -17.30 -8.42 4.22
N LEU A 499 -17.15 -9.73 4.49
CA LEU A 499 -17.57 -10.77 3.57
C LEU A 499 -19.08 -10.69 3.28
N ASN A 500 -19.89 -10.46 4.32
CA ASN A 500 -21.35 -10.34 4.15
C ASN A 500 -21.71 -9.16 3.24
N ARG A 501 -21.02 -8.01 3.41
CA ARG A 501 -21.21 -6.85 2.56
C ARG A 501 -20.86 -7.14 1.10
N GLN A 502 -19.76 -7.85 0.84
CA GLN A 502 -19.37 -8.26 -0.52
C GLN A 502 -20.41 -9.20 -1.13
N ILE A 503 -20.87 -10.21 -0.38
CA ILE A 503 -21.94 -11.12 -0.81
C ILE A 503 -23.23 -10.36 -1.13
N GLU A 504 -23.61 -9.38 -0.30
CA GLU A 504 -24.78 -8.54 -0.55
C GLU A 504 -24.66 -7.74 -1.86
N PHE A 505 -23.48 -7.21 -2.18
CA PHE A 505 -23.24 -6.54 -3.46
C PHE A 505 -23.39 -7.50 -4.65
N ILE A 506 -22.90 -8.73 -4.52
CA ILE A 506 -23.05 -9.77 -5.56
C ILE A 506 -24.54 -10.12 -5.75
N ILE A 507 -25.28 -10.33 -4.66
CA ILE A 507 -26.74 -10.61 -4.72
C ILE A 507 -27.49 -9.43 -5.34
N LYS A 508 -27.12 -8.19 -5.01
CA LYS A 508 -27.71 -6.99 -5.61
C LYS A 508 -27.44 -6.93 -7.10
N GLN A 509 -26.22 -7.27 -7.53
CA GLN A 509 -25.84 -7.31 -8.94
C GLN A 509 -26.61 -8.42 -9.69
N LEU A 510 -26.72 -9.61 -9.11
CA LEU A 510 -27.48 -10.75 -9.64
C LEU A 510 -28.97 -10.40 -9.87
N ASN A 511 -29.54 -9.62 -8.96
CA ASN A 511 -30.95 -9.20 -8.99
C ASN A 511 -31.17 -7.83 -9.66
N SER A 512 -30.13 -7.22 -10.23
CA SER A 512 -30.29 -6.00 -11.00
C SER A 512 -31.19 -6.26 -12.23
N VAL A 513 -32.11 -5.33 -12.49
CA VAL A 513 -32.98 -5.33 -13.66
C VAL A 513 -32.36 -4.36 -14.65
N ASP A 514 -32.02 -4.85 -15.84
CA ASP A 514 -31.32 -4.08 -16.88
C ASP A 514 -31.95 -2.70 -17.13
N ILE A 515 -31.17 -1.65 -16.94
CA ILE A 515 -31.10 -0.60 -17.95
C ILE A 515 -29.79 -0.90 -18.66
N PRO A 516 -29.80 -1.16 -19.99
CA PRO A 516 -28.58 -1.12 -20.78
C PRO A 516 -28.15 0.34 -20.84
N GLU A 517 -27.59 0.87 -19.74
CA GLU A 517 -26.54 1.84 -19.89
C GLU A 517 -25.47 1.05 -20.66
N LEU A 518 -25.35 1.39 -21.94
CA LEU A 518 -24.11 1.19 -22.66
C LEU A 518 -23.03 1.75 -21.72
N GLU A 519 -22.45 0.90 -20.87
CA GLU A 519 -21.12 1.16 -20.34
C GLU A 519 -20.34 1.52 -21.60
N PRO A 520 -19.87 2.78 -21.75
CA PRO A 520 -19.12 3.15 -22.92
C PRO A 520 -18.08 2.06 -23.08
N GLU A 521 -18.00 1.45 -24.27
CA GLU A 521 -17.08 0.36 -24.54
C GLU A 521 -15.72 0.82 -24.01
N SER A 522 -15.31 0.30 -22.86
CA SER A 522 -14.06 0.63 -22.18
C SER A 522 -12.85 0.16 -23.02
N ASP A 523 -13.07 -0.17 -24.28
CA ASP A 523 -12.15 -0.73 -25.24
C ASP A 523 -11.33 0.34 -26.00
N ASP A 524 -11.72 1.62 -26.02
CA ASP A 524 -11.19 2.56 -27.03
C ASP A 524 -10.53 3.88 -26.53
N GLU A 525 -10.13 4.02 -25.26
CA GLU A 525 -9.22 5.12 -24.87
C GLU A 525 -7.82 4.53 -24.59
N GLU A 526 -6.90 4.74 -25.54
CA GLU A 526 -5.49 4.31 -25.52
C GLU A 526 -4.63 5.05 -24.46
N ASP A 527 -5.21 5.45 -23.33
CA ASP A 527 -4.42 5.97 -22.21
C ASP A 527 -3.94 4.78 -21.37
N ASP A 528 -2.80 4.25 -21.81
CA ASP A 528 -2.07 3.08 -21.29
C ASP A 528 -1.34 3.38 -19.95
N ASP A 529 -1.71 4.50 -19.29
CA ASP A 529 -1.07 5.10 -18.10
C ASP A 529 -1.79 4.77 -16.77
N ASP A 530 -2.86 3.97 -16.79
CA ASP A 530 -3.64 3.59 -15.59
C ASP A 530 -2.97 2.47 -14.75
N ASP A 531 -1.66 2.57 -14.48
CA ASP A 531 -0.97 1.70 -13.53
C ASP A 531 -0.86 2.41 -12.17
N ASP A 532 -2.00 2.54 -11.48
CA ASP A 532 -2.13 3.20 -10.17
C ASP A 532 -1.63 2.31 -9.00
N GLU A 533 -1.17 1.08 -9.27
CA GLU A 533 -0.73 0.14 -8.23
C GLU A 533 0.71 0.42 -7.79
N GLU A 534 0.94 0.47 -6.47
CA GLU A 534 2.27 0.75 -5.92
C GLU A 534 3.25 -0.39 -6.27
N ASP A 535 4.41 -0.05 -6.83
CA ASP A 535 5.45 -1.02 -7.18
C ASP A 535 6.02 -1.72 -5.92
N VAL A 536 5.48 -2.90 -5.64
CA VAL A 536 5.91 -3.77 -4.53
C VAL A 536 6.70 -4.95 -5.07
N MET A 537 8.00 -4.99 -4.74
CA MET A 537 8.83 -6.17 -4.94
C MET A 537 8.56 -7.17 -3.80
N GLU A 538 7.86 -8.26 -4.11
CA GLU A 538 7.51 -9.28 -3.12
C GLU A 538 8.76 -10.00 -2.58
N ALA A 539 8.78 -10.25 -1.26
CA ALA A 539 9.92 -10.89 -0.59
C ALA A 539 10.04 -12.39 -0.89
N ASP A 540 9.02 -13.00 -1.48
CA ASP A 540 8.98 -14.41 -1.85
C ASP A 540 9.56 -14.72 -3.24
N LEU A 541 9.79 -13.71 -4.09
CA LEU A 541 10.47 -13.85 -5.38
C LEU A 541 11.88 -14.47 -5.26
N ASP A 542 12.49 -14.34 -4.08
CA ASP A 542 13.82 -14.87 -3.73
C ASP A 542 13.76 -16.17 -2.90
N LYS A 543 12.57 -16.73 -2.62
CA LYS A 543 12.42 -18.02 -1.91
C LYS A 543 12.81 -19.20 -2.82
N GLU A 544 13.04 -20.35 -2.19
CA GLU A 544 13.25 -21.64 -2.87
C GLU A 544 14.38 -21.60 -3.92
N GLU A 545 15.58 -21.25 -3.47
CA GLU A 545 16.77 -21.18 -4.31
C GLU A 545 17.32 -22.58 -4.61
N VAL A 546 16.92 -23.16 -5.76
CA VAL A 546 17.38 -24.49 -6.20
C VAL A 546 18.86 -24.47 -6.59
N LEU A 547 19.34 -23.36 -7.16
CA LEU A 547 20.71 -23.21 -7.65
C LEU A 547 21.67 -22.78 -6.54
N GLN A 548 22.35 -23.75 -5.95
CA GLN A 548 23.42 -23.49 -4.97
C GLN A 548 24.80 -23.41 -5.67
N PRO A 549 25.61 -22.36 -5.47
CA PRO A 549 26.91 -22.20 -6.11
C PRO A 549 27.89 -23.29 -5.65
N GLN A 550 28.69 -23.82 -6.58
CA GLN A 550 29.75 -24.78 -6.26
C GLN A 550 30.94 -24.08 -5.58
N PRO A 551 31.80 -24.81 -4.84
CA PRO A 551 33.02 -24.22 -4.29
C PRO A 551 33.89 -23.58 -5.38
N LYS A 552 34.18 -22.28 -5.25
CA LYS A 552 34.90 -21.40 -6.20
C LYS A 552 34.08 -20.85 -7.38
N GLU A 553 32.80 -21.20 -7.49
CA GLU A 553 31.91 -20.61 -8.50
C GLU A 553 31.37 -19.26 -8.01
N LEU A 554 31.43 -18.24 -8.86
CA LEU A 554 30.89 -16.92 -8.53
C LEU A 554 29.36 -16.91 -8.75
N SER A 555 28.63 -16.20 -7.90
CA SER A 555 27.18 -16.04 -7.99
C SER A 555 26.74 -14.62 -7.61
N GLY A 556 25.54 -14.21 -8.01
CA GLY A 556 24.97 -12.92 -7.64
C GLY A 556 25.81 -11.72 -8.10
N GLU A 557 25.85 -10.67 -7.29
CA GLU A 557 26.60 -9.45 -7.61
C GLU A 557 28.11 -9.71 -7.76
N SER A 558 28.67 -10.71 -7.06
CA SER A 558 30.08 -11.08 -7.19
C SER A 558 30.40 -11.61 -8.60
N LEU A 559 29.50 -12.41 -9.19
CA LEU A 559 29.64 -12.86 -10.58
C LEU A 559 29.59 -11.67 -11.55
N LEU A 560 28.59 -10.80 -11.38
CA LEU A 560 28.38 -9.66 -12.27
C LEU A 560 29.56 -8.68 -12.25
N THR A 561 30.03 -8.31 -11.05
CA THR A 561 31.11 -7.33 -10.87
C THR A 561 32.51 -7.86 -11.18
N THR A 562 32.73 -9.17 -11.12
CA THR A 562 34.04 -9.76 -11.43
C THR A 562 34.17 -10.04 -12.93
N GLU A 563 33.13 -10.61 -13.55
CA GLU A 563 33.21 -11.13 -14.92
C GLU A 563 32.53 -10.22 -15.96
N TYR A 564 31.58 -9.37 -15.55
CA TYR A 564 30.74 -8.58 -16.46
C TYR A 564 30.75 -7.10 -16.12
N LEU A 565 31.78 -6.61 -15.43
CA LEU A 565 31.92 -5.20 -15.16
C LEU A 565 32.09 -4.42 -16.47
N GLY A 566 31.20 -3.47 -16.71
CA GLY A 566 31.32 -2.58 -17.86
C GLY A 566 32.53 -1.66 -17.66
N VAL A 567 33.44 -1.63 -18.64
CA VAL A 567 34.48 -0.60 -18.67
C VAL A 567 33.77 0.75 -18.82
N ASN A 568 33.93 1.65 -17.85
CA ASN A 568 33.37 3.00 -17.87
C ASN A 568 33.60 3.68 -19.24
N ILE A 569 32.58 3.70 -20.10
CA ILE A 569 32.41 4.75 -21.11
C ILE A 569 31.53 5.83 -20.47
N THR A 570 31.94 6.36 -19.33
CA THR A 570 31.37 7.58 -18.73
C THR A 570 31.96 8.83 -19.38
N LEU A 571 32.45 8.74 -20.62
CA LEU A 571 33.10 9.84 -21.33
C LEU A 571 32.71 10.03 -22.80
N GLN A 572 31.77 9.27 -23.40
CA GLN A 572 31.52 9.43 -24.85
C GLN A 572 30.10 9.30 -25.40
N GLN A 573 29.04 9.08 -24.59
CA GLN A 573 27.67 9.04 -25.12
C GLN A 573 26.77 10.23 -24.77
N TRP A 574 27.32 11.27 -24.14
CA TRP A 574 26.64 12.58 -23.99
C TRP A 574 27.33 13.69 -24.79
N SER A 575 28.18 13.32 -25.75
CA SER A 575 28.88 14.21 -26.67
C SER A 575 28.48 13.92 -28.12
N GLN A 576 27.18 13.99 -28.41
CA GLN A 576 26.75 14.44 -29.73
C GLN A 576 26.43 15.94 -29.62
N PRO A 577 27.23 16.82 -30.23
CA PRO A 577 26.91 18.23 -30.25
C PRO A 577 25.74 18.40 -31.21
N TRP A 578 24.55 18.69 -30.67
CA TRP A 578 23.49 19.27 -31.48
C TRP A 578 24.04 20.57 -32.08
N SER A 579 24.24 20.59 -33.39
CA SER A 579 24.75 21.76 -34.10
C SER A 579 23.67 22.82 -34.19
N TRP A 580 23.43 23.56 -33.10
CA TRP A 580 22.58 24.75 -33.13
C TRP A 580 23.44 25.96 -33.51
N ARG A 581 23.50 26.26 -34.80
CA ARG A 581 23.96 27.57 -35.27
C ARG A 581 22.88 28.59 -34.90
N HIS A 582 23.02 29.30 -33.78
CA HIS A 582 22.72 30.74 -33.58
C HIS A 582 22.65 31.10 -32.08
N PRO A 583 23.14 32.29 -31.64
CA PRO A 583 23.41 32.57 -30.22
C PRO A 583 22.20 32.91 -29.34
N ASN A 584 20.99 33.02 -29.88
CA ASN A 584 19.83 33.60 -29.16
C ASN A 584 18.81 32.57 -28.62
N THR A 585 18.95 31.27 -28.89
CA THR A 585 18.01 30.23 -28.44
C THR A 585 18.35 29.63 -27.07
N ALA A 586 19.58 29.79 -26.58
CA ALA A 586 19.99 29.26 -25.27
C ALA A 586 19.31 29.94 -24.07
N HIS A 587 18.95 31.22 -24.19
CA HIS A 587 18.22 31.95 -23.15
C HIS A 587 16.76 31.49 -23.02
N PHE A 588 16.12 31.07 -24.12
CA PHE A 588 14.72 30.63 -24.10
C PHE A 588 14.54 29.22 -23.51
N ALA A 589 15.47 28.30 -23.76
CA ALA A 589 15.40 26.94 -23.23
C ALA A 589 15.62 26.88 -21.70
N CYS A 590 16.47 27.77 -21.16
CA CYS A 590 16.68 27.87 -19.72
C CYS A 590 15.44 28.41 -18.98
N LEU A 591 14.73 29.38 -19.60
CA LEU A 591 13.45 29.89 -19.10
C LEU A 591 12.35 28.83 -19.16
N LEU A 592 12.26 28.02 -20.22
CA LEU A 592 11.29 26.93 -20.33
C LEU A 592 11.51 25.83 -19.29
N SER A 593 12.76 25.48 -18.99
CA SER A 593 13.08 24.51 -17.93
C SER A 593 12.74 25.02 -16.52
N LEU A 594 12.91 26.32 -16.28
CA LEU A 594 12.50 26.97 -15.03
C LEU A 594 10.97 27.08 -14.90
N MET A 595 10.25 27.35 -16.00
CA MET A 595 8.79 27.38 -16.00
C MET A 595 8.17 25.99 -15.78
N HIS A 596 8.78 24.93 -16.32
CA HIS A 596 8.31 23.55 -16.08
C HIS A 596 8.49 23.13 -14.62
N GLN A 597 9.57 23.57 -13.95
CA GLN A 597 9.74 23.37 -12.51
C GLN A 597 8.77 24.21 -11.66
N PHE A 598 8.37 25.40 -12.12
CA PHE A 598 7.31 26.19 -11.49
C PHE A 598 5.90 25.58 -11.66
N GLN A 599 5.67 24.81 -12.72
CA GLN A 599 4.40 24.13 -12.96
C GLN A 599 4.14 23.00 -11.94
N VAL A 600 5.20 22.32 -11.50
CA VAL A 600 5.16 21.30 -10.43
C VAL A 600 4.86 21.92 -9.06
N LEU A 601 5.24 23.18 -8.83
CA LEU A 601 4.91 23.94 -7.62
C LEU A 601 3.45 24.44 -7.60
N LYS A 602 2.82 24.60 -8.77
CA LYS A 602 1.43 25.05 -8.91
C LYS A 602 0.42 23.97 -8.51
N SER A 603 0.74 22.69 -8.71
CA SER A 603 -0.10 21.56 -8.30
C SER A 603 -0.26 21.43 -6.79
N THR A 604 0.64 22.03 -6.00
CA THR A 604 0.61 21.99 -4.53
C THR A 604 -0.16 23.15 -3.90
N PHE A 605 -0.47 24.21 -4.64
CA PHE A 605 -1.17 25.40 -4.13
C PHE A 605 -2.30 25.84 -5.07
N LYS A 606 -3.56 25.78 -4.62
CA LYS A 606 -4.71 26.39 -5.34
C LYS A 606 -4.56 27.91 -5.36
N VAL A 607 -4.05 28.45 -6.47
CA VAL A 607 -4.02 29.90 -6.74
C VAL A 607 -4.98 30.22 -7.88
N ASN A 608 -6.10 30.89 -7.59
CA ASN A 608 -7.00 31.42 -8.62
C ASN A 608 -6.48 32.76 -9.15
N LEU A 609 -6.26 32.83 -10.47
CA LEU A 609 -5.89 34.05 -11.18
C LEU A 609 -7.16 34.79 -11.66
N ILE A 610 -7.40 36.00 -11.18
CA ILE A 610 -8.39 36.92 -11.76
C ILE A 610 -7.64 37.98 -12.57
N TYR A 611 -7.89 38.04 -13.88
CA TYR A 611 -7.29 39.04 -14.77
C TYR A 611 -8.06 40.37 -14.69
N SER A 612 -7.34 41.48 -14.51
CA SER A 612 -7.85 42.84 -14.72
C SER A 612 -7.32 43.42 -16.03
N PRO A 613 -8.09 44.19 -16.82
CA PRO A 613 -7.75 44.55 -18.20
C PRO A 613 -6.69 45.65 -18.35
N THR A 614 -6.11 46.18 -17.26
CA THR A 614 -5.23 47.36 -17.31
C THR A 614 -3.74 47.10 -17.10
N GLY A 615 -3.28 45.86 -17.33
CA GLY A 615 -1.86 45.60 -17.60
C GLY A 615 -0.88 45.69 -16.42
N HIS A 616 -1.37 45.72 -15.17
CA HIS A 616 -0.54 45.54 -13.97
C HIS A 616 -0.96 44.27 -13.22
N THR A 617 -0.03 43.32 -13.09
CA THR A 617 -0.21 42.10 -12.28
C THR A 617 0.18 42.41 -10.84
N THR A 618 -0.79 42.51 -9.94
CA THR A 618 -0.55 42.64 -8.49
C THR A 618 -0.74 41.28 -7.83
N TYR A 619 0.29 40.75 -7.16
CA TYR A 619 0.20 39.54 -6.35
C TYR A 619 -0.33 39.91 -4.95
N ASN A 620 -1.57 39.53 -4.63
CA ASN A 620 -2.06 39.55 -3.25
C ASN A 620 -1.99 38.13 -2.69
N PHE A 621 -1.08 37.91 -1.73
CA PHE A 621 -1.06 36.69 -0.92
C PHE A 621 -2.10 36.83 0.18
N PHE A 622 -3.20 36.08 0.10
CA PHE A 622 -4.07 35.83 1.26
C PHE A 622 -3.57 34.58 1.98
N PHE A 623 -3.03 34.77 3.19
CA PHE A 623 -2.88 33.67 4.15
C PHE A 623 -4.25 33.38 4.75
N LEU A 624 -4.79 32.19 4.48
CA LEU A 624 -5.88 31.62 5.27
C LEU A 624 -5.25 30.63 6.27
N HIS A 625 -5.64 30.83 7.53
CA HIS A 625 -5.02 30.31 8.74
C HIS A 625 -5.35 28.84 9.01
#